data_AF-S9PZY3-F1
#
_entry.id   AF-S9PZY3-F1
#
_cell.length_a   1.000
_cell.length_b   1.000
_cell.length_c   1.000
_cell.angle_alpha   90.00
_cell.angle_beta   90.00
_cell.angle_gamma   90.00
#
_symmetry.space_group_name_H-M   'P 1'
#
loop_
_entity.id
_entity.type
_entity.pdbx_description
1 polymer ?
#
loop_
_entity_poly.entity_id
_entity_poly.type
_entity_poly.pdbx_seq_one_letter_code
_entity_poly.pdbx_strand_id
1 'polypeptide(L)'
;MSLFSSFVFLLFLVFYSGNALAYSQSLDRIQVLTFSTPDPEDSKSKSTKNPKLICSGAACEDYETKYAICQHNQLNVSPLDIKWSCSWPYMSDRVHVVDYGVHCKVYYAHANEPIIQSCSLDYRLEYSTSGLLLHQPWKLFSWRPFSAGLILFCAGVYLMSACMRILGYLGSPRTRFHDSTRWNEQKYLEQAIAAADDNFPGRSFFNNSIKQRVPMAIVEDLA
;
A
#
# COMPACT_ATOMS: atom_id res chain seq x y z
N MET A 1 -57.14 21.89 54.29
CA MET A 1 -56.10 22.18 53.29
C MET A 1 -56.75 22.13 51.92
N SER A 2 -56.69 23.21 51.15
CA SER A 2 -57.50 23.38 49.93
C SER A 2 -57.01 22.51 48.77
N LEU A 3 -57.92 22.04 47.93
CA LEU A 3 -57.63 21.29 46.69
C LEU A 3 -56.58 21.99 45.80
N PHE A 4 -56.50 23.32 45.90
CA PHE A 4 -55.53 24.15 45.19
C PHE A 4 -54.08 23.88 45.65
N SER A 5 -53.86 23.72 46.96
CA SER A 5 -52.53 23.39 47.51
C SER A 5 -52.06 22.00 47.05
N SER A 6 -52.97 21.04 46.94
CA SER A 6 -52.67 19.69 46.47
C SER A 6 -52.31 19.67 44.97
N PHE A 7 -53.01 20.49 44.16
CA PHE A 7 -52.74 20.62 42.73
C PHE A 7 -51.39 21.26 42.42
N VAL A 8 -51.03 22.33 43.13
CA VAL A 8 -49.72 22.99 42.98
C VAL A 8 -48.58 22.06 43.39
N PHE A 9 -48.75 21.30 44.48
CA PHE A 9 -47.75 20.33 44.92
C PHE A 9 -47.57 19.17 43.93
N LEU A 10 -48.67 18.68 43.33
CA LEU A 10 -48.64 17.68 42.25
C LEU A 10 -47.91 18.19 41.01
N LEU A 11 -48.19 19.42 40.56
CA LEU A 11 -47.47 20.02 39.44
C LEU A 11 -45.98 20.14 39.75
N PHE A 12 -45.62 20.61 40.95
CA PHE A 12 -44.22 20.72 41.36
C PHE A 12 -43.52 19.35 41.35
N LEU A 13 -44.17 18.30 41.86
CA LEU A 13 -43.64 16.94 41.82
C LEU A 13 -43.48 16.40 40.38
N VAL A 14 -44.41 16.70 39.48
CA VAL A 14 -44.33 16.29 38.07
C VAL A 14 -43.19 17.02 37.36
N PHE A 15 -43.06 18.34 37.54
CA PHE A 15 -41.96 19.11 36.97
C PHE A 15 -40.60 18.72 37.56
N TYR A 16 -40.53 18.48 38.86
CA TYR A 16 -39.30 18.07 39.53
C TYR A 16 -38.85 16.68 39.10
N SER A 17 -39.76 15.70 39.06
CA SER A 17 -39.44 14.33 38.61
C SER A 17 -39.08 14.28 37.13
N GLY A 18 -39.79 15.01 36.26
CA GLY A 18 -39.47 15.10 34.83
C GLY A 18 -38.10 15.71 34.58
N ASN A 19 -37.78 16.83 35.25
CA ASN A 19 -36.49 17.49 35.09
C ASN A 19 -35.34 16.69 35.72
N ALA A 20 -35.55 16.04 36.86
CA ALA A 20 -34.53 15.19 37.48
C ALA A 20 -34.18 13.98 36.60
N LEU A 21 -35.19 13.33 35.99
CA LEU A 21 -34.98 12.26 35.02
C LEU A 21 -34.23 12.72 33.77
N ALA A 22 -34.64 13.85 33.18
CA ALA A 22 -33.96 14.43 32.02
C ALA A 22 -32.49 14.81 32.33
N TYR A 23 -32.23 15.33 33.52
CA TYR A 23 -30.90 15.78 33.93
C TYR A 23 -29.95 14.61 34.27
N SER A 24 -30.46 13.56 34.91
CA SER A 24 -29.69 12.36 35.26
C SER A 24 -29.26 11.52 34.06
N GLN A 25 -30.00 11.59 32.95
CA GLN A 25 -29.69 10.83 31.72
C GLN A 25 -28.82 11.62 30.73
N SER A 26 -28.37 12.82 31.07
CA SER A 26 -27.50 13.61 30.19
C SER A 26 -26.19 12.88 29.85
N LEU A 27 -25.79 12.93 28.58
CA LEU A 27 -24.60 12.25 28.05
C LEU A 27 -23.34 12.57 28.86
N ASP A 28 -23.24 13.82 29.30
CA ASP A 28 -22.10 14.41 29.97
C ASP A 28 -21.92 13.92 31.43
N ARG A 29 -22.92 13.23 32.00
CA ARG A 29 -22.79 12.53 33.29
C ARG A 29 -22.43 11.05 33.13
N ILE A 30 -22.52 10.50 31.92
CA ILE A 30 -22.26 9.07 31.66
C ILE A 30 -20.76 8.89 31.38
N GLN A 31 -19.97 8.86 32.44
CA GLN A 31 -18.50 8.86 32.36
C GLN A 31 -17.90 7.64 31.68
N VAL A 32 -18.62 6.51 31.66
CA VAL A 32 -18.13 5.24 31.12
C VAL A 32 -19.20 4.58 30.26
N LEU A 33 -18.82 4.19 29.05
CA LEU A 33 -19.63 3.42 28.11
C LEU A 33 -18.90 2.16 27.67
N THR A 34 -19.63 1.05 27.66
CA THR A 34 -19.14 -0.25 27.18
C THR A 34 -19.88 -0.61 25.90
N PHE A 35 -19.16 -0.63 24.78
CA PHE A 35 -19.69 -0.98 23.47
C PHE A 35 -19.50 -2.47 23.20
N SER A 36 -20.46 -3.10 22.56
CA SER A 36 -20.37 -4.52 22.18
C SER A 36 -20.80 -4.75 20.74
N THR A 37 -20.21 -5.76 20.10
CA THR A 37 -20.68 -6.23 18.80
C THR A 37 -22.08 -6.80 18.94
N PRO A 38 -23.01 -6.50 18.02
CA PRO A 38 -24.37 -7.02 18.08
C PRO A 38 -24.36 -8.53 17.85
N ASP A 39 -24.73 -9.32 18.87
CA ASP A 39 -24.88 -10.76 18.70
C ASP A 39 -26.10 -11.05 17.81
N PRO A 40 -26.01 -12.02 16.87
CA PRO A 40 -27.11 -12.36 15.98
C PRO A 40 -28.36 -12.87 16.71
N GLU A 41 -28.20 -13.44 17.92
CA GLU A 41 -29.30 -13.95 18.75
C GLU A 41 -30.08 -12.85 19.48
N ASP A 42 -29.45 -11.69 19.73
CA ASP A 42 -30.08 -10.55 20.42
C ASP A 42 -31.06 -9.76 19.53
N SER A 43 -31.13 -10.09 18.24
CA SER A 43 -32.13 -9.53 17.33
C SER A 43 -33.58 -9.91 17.67
N LYS A 44 -33.78 -10.97 18.48
CA LYS A 44 -35.10 -11.45 18.91
C LYS A 44 -35.48 -11.03 20.34
N SER A 45 -34.52 -10.61 21.15
CA SER A 45 -34.75 -10.19 22.52
C SER A 45 -34.97 -8.66 22.54
N LYS A 46 -36.18 -8.23 22.92
CA LYS A 46 -36.55 -6.82 23.09
C LYS A 46 -35.90 -6.16 24.33
N SER A 47 -34.99 -6.88 24.99
CA SER A 47 -34.42 -6.50 26.26
C SER A 47 -32.99 -6.03 26.03
N THR A 48 -32.73 -4.75 26.31
CA THR A 48 -31.39 -4.19 26.52
C THR A 48 -30.44 -4.25 25.31
N LYS A 49 -30.67 -3.39 24.31
CA LYS A 49 -29.68 -3.13 23.25
C LYS A 49 -28.47 -2.43 23.84
N ASN A 50 -27.34 -3.11 23.92
CA ASN A 50 -26.06 -2.46 24.23
C ASN A 50 -25.67 -1.47 23.12
N PRO A 51 -24.88 -0.43 23.44
CA PRO A 51 -24.37 0.48 22.42
C PRO A 51 -23.49 -0.29 21.43
N LYS A 52 -23.62 0.09 20.16
CA LYS A 52 -23.11 -0.70 19.04
C LYS A 52 -21.63 -0.48 18.81
N LEU A 53 -20.89 -1.56 18.60
CA LEU A 53 -19.50 -1.53 18.16
C LEU A 53 -19.43 -1.83 16.66
N ILE A 54 -18.78 -0.96 15.88
CA ILE A 54 -18.64 -1.08 14.43
C ILE A 54 -17.15 -1.06 14.06
N CYS A 55 -16.67 -2.17 13.52
CA CYS A 55 -15.29 -2.29 13.00
C CYS A 55 -15.23 -1.86 11.54
N SER A 56 -14.22 -1.06 11.19
CA SER A 56 -13.86 -0.73 9.81
C SER A 56 -12.37 -0.96 9.56
N GLY A 57 -11.98 -1.35 8.35
CA GLY A 57 -10.56 -1.54 7.99
C GLY A 57 -10.21 -2.97 7.60
N ALA A 58 -8.94 -3.16 7.19
CA ALA A 58 -8.48 -4.39 6.55
C ALA A 58 -8.38 -5.59 7.51
N ALA A 59 -8.25 -5.35 8.81
CA ALA A 59 -8.03 -6.41 9.80
C ALA A 59 -9.30 -6.82 10.55
N CYS A 60 -10.46 -6.22 10.23
CA CYS A 60 -11.70 -6.47 10.95
C CYS A 60 -12.21 -7.90 10.80
N GLU A 61 -12.07 -8.52 9.62
CA GLU A 61 -12.59 -9.88 9.39
C GLU A 61 -11.93 -10.93 10.30
N ASP A 62 -10.66 -10.73 10.65
CA ASP A 62 -9.89 -11.71 11.42
C ASP A 62 -9.77 -11.37 12.92
N TYR A 63 -9.75 -10.07 13.26
CA TYR A 63 -9.35 -9.58 14.59
C TYR A 63 -10.37 -8.61 15.19
N GLU A 64 -11.64 -8.64 14.76
CA GLU A 64 -12.70 -7.84 15.38
C GLU A 64 -12.78 -8.11 16.90
N THR A 65 -12.90 -7.02 17.65
CA THR A 65 -13.01 -7.07 19.11
C THR A 65 -14.47 -7.10 19.50
N LYS A 66 -14.84 -7.99 20.43
CA LYS A 66 -16.23 -8.13 20.90
C LYS A 66 -16.73 -6.95 21.71
N TYR A 67 -15.83 -6.25 22.40
CA TYR A 67 -16.21 -5.10 23.20
C TYR A 67 -15.08 -4.06 23.32
N ALA A 68 -15.48 -2.83 23.63
CA ALA A 68 -14.59 -1.70 23.87
C ALA A 68 -15.11 -0.86 25.05
N ILE A 69 -14.20 -0.27 25.82
CA ILE A 69 -14.53 0.54 26.99
C ILE A 69 -14.09 1.97 26.70
N CYS A 70 -15.03 2.90 26.65
CA CYS A 70 -14.77 4.32 26.46
C CYS A 70 -15.10 5.10 27.72
N GLN A 71 -14.22 6.04 28.06
CA GLN A 71 -14.35 6.85 29.26
C GLN A 71 -14.16 8.33 28.91
N HIS A 72 -14.88 9.21 29.60
CA HIS A 72 -14.64 10.65 29.57
C HIS A 72 -14.75 11.22 30.99
N ASN A 73 -14.05 12.33 31.25
CA ASN A 73 -14.04 13.00 32.55
C ASN A 73 -14.42 14.49 32.45
N GLN A 74 -15.12 14.85 31.38
CA GLN A 74 -15.60 16.20 31.14
C GLN A 74 -17.00 16.34 31.73
N LEU A 75 -17.28 17.48 32.36
CA LEU A 75 -18.57 17.83 32.95
C LEU A 75 -18.98 19.22 32.45
N ASN A 76 -20.27 19.42 32.25
CA ASN A 76 -20.92 20.58 31.64
C ASN A 76 -20.41 20.95 30.23
N VAL A 77 -20.08 19.96 29.39
CA VAL A 77 -19.67 20.13 27.99
C VAL A 77 -20.83 19.75 27.06
N SER A 78 -20.88 20.41 25.89
CA SER A 78 -21.83 20.05 24.83
C SER A 78 -21.66 18.57 24.46
N PRO A 79 -22.77 17.80 24.25
CA PRO A 79 -22.70 16.38 23.88
C PRO A 79 -21.85 16.09 22.64
N LEU A 80 -21.69 17.07 21.75
CA LEU A 80 -20.92 16.96 20.50
C LEU A 80 -19.41 17.18 20.71
N ASP A 81 -19.02 17.86 21.79
CA ASP A 81 -17.62 18.24 22.07
C ASP A 81 -16.95 17.33 23.10
N ILE A 82 -17.67 16.29 23.56
CA ILE A 82 -17.14 15.32 24.53
C ILE A 82 -16.04 14.50 23.87
N LYS A 83 -14.86 14.54 24.48
CA LYS A 83 -13.71 13.72 24.09
C LYS A 83 -13.74 12.40 24.84
N TRP A 84 -13.92 11.31 24.08
CA TRP A 84 -13.90 9.95 24.59
C TRP A 84 -12.51 9.36 24.49
N SER A 85 -12.06 8.69 25.55
CA SER A 85 -10.86 7.87 25.57
C SER A 85 -11.26 6.41 25.59
N CYS A 86 -11.06 5.71 24.48
CA CYS A 86 -11.44 4.30 24.32
C CYS A 86 -10.24 3.35 24.48
N SER A 87 -10.51 2.19 25.07
CA SER A 87 -9.53 1.12 25.27
C SER A 87 -10.11 -0.25 24.90
N TRP A 88 -9.25 -1.11 24.38
CA TRP A 88 -9.58 -2.46 23.93
C TRP A 88 -8.74 -3.48 24.72
N PRO A 89 -9.31 -4.10 25.77
CA PRO A 89 -8.53 -4.92 26.70
C PRO A 89 -8.05 -6.27 26.14
N TYR A 90 -8.73 -6.81 25.11
CA TYR A 90 -8.39 -8.11 24.51
C TYR A 90 -7.90 -7.97 23.07
N MET A 91 -7.08 -6.95 22.82
CA MET A 91 -6.55 -6.68 21.50
C MET A 91 -5.26 -7.47 21.25
N SER A 92 -5.12 -8.06 20.05
CA SER A 92 -3.90 -8.76 19.67
C SER A 92 -2.79 -7.79 19.25
N ASP A 93 -1.53 -8.10 19.58
CA ASP A 93 -0.34 -7.33 19.16
C ASP A 93 -0.15 -7.23 17.63
N ARG A 94 -0.89 -8.04 16.86
CA ARG A 94 -0.87 -8.07 15.39
C ARG A 94 -1.70 -6.96 14.74
N VAL A 95 -2.49 -6.25 15.52
CA VAL A 95 -3.36 -5.17 15.05
C VAL A 95 -3.21 -3.95 15.95
N HIS A 96 -3.58 -2.79 15.43
CA HIS A 96 -3.64 -1.55 16.18
C HIS A 96 -4.84 -0.72 15.70
N VAL A 97 -5.43 0.06 16.61
CA VAL A 97 -6.52 0.99 16.26
C VAL A 97 -5.87 2.27 15.78
N VAL A 98 -6.17 2.66 14.54
CA VAL A 98 -5.62 3.87 13.92
C VAL A 98 -6.46 5.08 14.30
N ASP A 99 -7.78 4.92 14.28
CA ASP A 99 -8.73 5.99 14.51
C ASP A 99 -10.03 5.42 15.13
N TYR A 100 -10.73 6.24 15.91
CA TYR A 100 -12.02 5.88 16.48
C TYR A 100 -12.89 7.11 16.77
N GLY A 101 -14.21 6.93 16.66
CA GLY A 101 -15.21 7.96 16.90
C GLY A 101 -16.42 7.40 17.63
N VAL A 102 -16.85 8.11 18.68
CA VAL A 102 -18.11 7.81 19.39
C VAL A 102 -19.21 8.71 18.84
N HIS A 103 -20.29 8.09 18.36
CA HIS A 103 -21.44 8.77 17.79
C HIS A 103 -22.70 8.43 18.60
N CYS A 104 -23.25 9.41 19.30
CA CYS A 104 -24.52 9.26 20.03
C CYS A 104 -25.58 10.12 19.37
N LYS A 105 -26.83 9.63 19.32
CA LYS A 105 -27.94 10.47 18.85
C LYS A 105 -28.22 11.55 19.88
N VAL A 106 -28.33 12.79 19.41
CA VAL A 106 -28.76 13.92 20.25
C VAL A 106 -30.22 13.69 20.64
N TYR A 107 -30.50 13.65 21.93
CA TYR A 107 -31.83 13.37 22.43
C TYR A 107 -32.75 14.56 22.25
N TYR A 108 -33.90 14.34 21.62
CA TYR A 108 -35.06 15.21 21.74
C TYR A 108 -36.00 14.59 22.78
N ALA A 109 -36.63 15.42 23.62
CA ALA A 109 -37.40 15.04 24.82
C ALA A 109 -38.56 14.03 24.64
N HIS A 110 -38.79 13.52 23.43
CA HIS A 110 -39.87 12.59 23.07
C HIS A 110 -39.42 11.21 22.59
N ALA A 111 -38.12 10.88 22.63
CA ALA A 111 -37.65 9.54 22.30
C ALA A 111 -37.72 8.61 23.53
N ASN A 112 -38.29 7.41 23.35
CA ASN A 112 -38.43 6.38 24.40
C ASN A 112 -37.20 5.46 24.54
N GLU A 113 -36.10 5.71 23.83
CA GLU A 113 -34.92 4.83 23.77
C GLU A 113 -33.75 5.40 24.56
N PRO A 114 -33.30 4.86 25.71
CA PRO A 114 -32.30 5.51 26.55
C PRO A 114 -31.03 5.91 25.78
N ILE A 115 -30.49 7.11 26.05
CA ILE A 115 -29.34 7.74 25.34
C ILE A 115 -28.19 6.75 25.10
N ILE A 116 -27.88 5.94 26.12
CA ILE A 116 -26.83 4.90 26.09
C ILE A 116 -27.01 3.95 24.90
N GLN A 117 -28.23 3.50 24.60
CA GLN A 117 -28.50 2.54 23.53
C GLN A 117 -28.39 3.16 22.13
N SER A 118 -28.42 4.49 22.06
CA SER A 118 -28.33 5.24 20.81
C SER A 118 -26.88 5.48 20.36
N CYS A 119 -25.91 5.18 21.21
CA CYS A 119 -24.49 5.36 20.93
C CYS A 119 -23.91 4.22 20.08
N SER A 120 -23.04 4.58 19.14
CA SER A 120 -22.17 3.68 18.41
C SER A 120 -20.71 4.11 18.54
N LEU A 121 -19.80 3.13 18.54
CA LEU A 121 -18.36 3.35 18.44
C LEU A 121 -17.89 2.80 17.10
N ASP A 122 -17.42 3.70 16.24
CA ASP A 122 -16.81 3.36 14.96
C ASP A 122 -15.31 3.39 15.15
N TYR A 123 -14.62 2.28 14.87
CA TYR A 123 -13.16 2.21 14.99
C TYR A 123 -12.53 1.62 13.73
N ARG A 124 -11.32 2.08 13.43
CA ARG A 124 -10.54 1.63 12.29
C ARG A 124 -9.39 0.73 12.73
N LEU A 125 -9.48 -0.54 12.33
CA LEU A 125 -8.50 -1.57 12.68
C LEU A 125 -7.55 -1.84 11.51
N GLU A 126 -6.26 -1.68 11.76
CA GLU A 126 -5.21 -2.01 10.78
C GLU A 126 -4.19 -2.99 11.36
N TYR A 127 -3.56 -3.77 10.48
CA TYR A 127 -2.47 -4.65 10.87
C TYR A 127 -1.28 -3.83 11.38
N SER A 128 -0.73 -4.22 12.52
CA SER A 128 0.55 -3.71 12.98
C SER A 128 1.67 -4.18 12.05
N THR A 129 2.89 -3.66 12.20
CA THR A 129 4.03 -4.09 11.38
C THR A 129 4.29 -5.60 11.50
N SER A 130 4.11 -6.18 12.70
CA SER A 130 4.20 -7.63 12.94
C SER A 130 3.05 -8.40 12.27
N GLY A 131 1.83 -7.85 12.26
CA GLY A 131 0.69 -8.42 11.54
C GLY A 131 0.85 -8.38 10.01
N LEU A 132 1.37 -7.27 9.48
CA LEU A 132 1.65 -7.06 8.06
C LEU A 132 2.67 -8.08 7.53
N LEU A 133 3.71 -8.38 8.31
CA LEU A 133 4.71 -9.40 7.95
C LEU A 133 4.10 -10.79 7.78
N LEU A 134 3.08 -11.14 8.58
CA LEU A 134 2.44 -12.45 8.53
C LEU A 134 1.40 -12.56 7.41
N HIS A 135 0.59 -11.53 7.23
CA HIS A 135 -0.58 -11.60 6.33
C HIS A 135 -0.35 -11.00 4.96
N GLN A 136 0.49 -9.95 4.84
CA GLN A 136 0.74 -9.24 3.59
C GLN A 136 2.20 -8.79 3.47
N PRO A 137 3.18 -9.73 3.47
CA PRO A 137 4.60 -9.37 3.44
C PRO A 137 4.95 -8.51 2.21
N TRP A 138 4.26 -8.69 1.09
CA TRP A 138 4.48 -7.93 -0.14
C TRP A 138 4.13 -6.44 -0.01
N LYS A 139 3.28 -6.01 0.93
CA LYS A 139 2.99 -4.58 1.15
C LYS A 139 4.20 -3.83 1.71
N LEU A 140 5.09 -4.53 2.41
CA LEU A 140 6.34 -3.96 2.92
C LEU A 140 7.39 -3.83 1.81
N PHE A 141 7.26 -4.62 0.74
CA PHE A 141 8.11 -4.54 -0.44
C PHE A 141 7.52 -3.53 -1.44
N SER A 142 8.01 -2.29 -1.37
CA SER A 142 7.71 -1.30 -2.42
C SER A 142 8.44 -1.66 -3.71
N TRP A 143 7.72 -1.71 -4.83
CA TRP A 143 8.30 -1.96 -6.15
C TRP A 143 9.26 -0.86 -6.62
N ARG A 144 9.07 0.37 -6.13
CA ARG A 144 9.85 1.55 -6.54
C ARG A 144 11.34 1.47 -6.17
N PRO A 145 11.75 1.19 -4.91
CA PRO A 145 13.15 1.03 -4.57
C PRO A 145 13.76 -0.19 -5.25
N PHE A 146 12.99 -1.27 -5.42
CA PHE A 146 13.45 -2.48 -6.11
C PHE A 146 13.80 -2.20 -7.58
N SER A 147 12.91 -1.53 -8.32
CA SER A 147 13.16 -1.19 -9.72
C SER A 147 14.29 -0.18 -9.88
N ALA A 148 14.41 0.80 -8.99
CA ALA A 148 15.53 1.75 -8.98
C ALA A 148 16.87 1.02 -8.75
N GLY A 149 16.92 0.08 -7.80
CA GLY A 149 18.11 -0.74 -7.54
C GLY A 149 18.51 -1.58 -8.75
N LEU A 150 17.53 -2.19 -9.44
CA LEU A 150 17.78 -2.98 -10.64
C LEU A 150 18.33 -2.14 -11.80
N ILE A 151 17.77 -0.94 -12.02
CA ILE A 151 18.26 -0.01 -13.06
C ILE A 151 19.70 0.43 -12.75
N LEU A 152 19.98 0.79 -11.50
CA LEU A 152 21.33 1.16 -11.06
C LEU A 152 22.33 0.01 -11.25
N PHE A 153 21.92 -1.22 -10.94
CA PHE A 153 22.73 -2.41 -11.16
C PHE A 153 23.03 -2.61 -12.66
N CYS A 154 22.02 -2.53 -13.53
CA CYS A 154 22.22 -2.64 -14.98
C CYS A 154 23.15 -1.55 -15.52
N ALA A 155 23.03 -0.31 -15.04
CA ALA A 155 23.92 0.78 -15.42
C ALA A 155 25.37 0.51 -14.98
N GLY A 156 25.56 -0.02 -13.77
CA GLY A 156 26.88 -0.43 -13.26
C GLY A 156 27.52 -1.54 -14.11
N VAL A 157 26.75 -2.58 -14.48
CA VAL A 157 27.23 -3.65 -15.36
C VAL A 157 27.60 -3.11 -16.75
N TYR A 158 26.80 -2.19 -17.30
CA TYR A 158 27.10 -1.56 -18.58
C TYR A 158 28.40 -0.75 -18.53
N LEU A 159 28.60 0.04 -17.45
CA LEU A 159 29.81 0.83 -17.26
C LEU A 159 31.05 -0.07 -17.11
N MET A 160 30.95 -1.16 -16.34
CA MET A 160 32.03 -2.15 -16.23
C MET A 160 32.38 -2.79 -17.58
N SER A 161 31.37 -3.15 -18.38
CA SER A 161 31.56 -3.68 -19.73
C SER A 161 32.25 -2.66 -20.65
N ALA A 162 31.86 -1.39 -20.58
CA ALA A 162 32.50 -0.31 -21.32
C ALA A 162 33.97 -0.12 -20.90
N CYS A 163 34.27 -0.13 -19.60
CA CYS A 163 35.64 -0.06 -19.09
C CYS A 163 36.50 -1.23 -19.58
N MET A 164 35.98 -2.46 -19.50
CA MET A 164 36.67 -3.66 -20.01
C MET A 164 36.90 -3.59 -21.52
N ARG A 165 35.93 -3.05 -22.29
CA ARG A 165 36.13 -2.79 -23.72
C ARG A 165 37.23 -1.78 -23.97
N ILE A 166 37.22 -0.63 -23.29
CA ILE A 166 38.24 0.43 -23.49
C ILE A 166 39.63 -0.10 -23.14
N LEU A 167 39.78 -0.81 -22.02
CA LEU A 167 41.04 -1.45 -21.62
C LEU A 167 41.43 -2.58 -22.58
N GLY A 168 40.47 -3.35 -23.08
CA GLY A 168 40.70 -4.37 -24.12
C GLY A 168 41.13 -3.79 -25.46
N TYR A 169 40.63 -2.61 -25.85
CA TYR A 169 41.06 -1.90 -27.06
C TYR A 169 42.48 -1.34 -26.96
N LEU A 170 42.98 -1.10 -25.74
CA LEU A 170 44.38 -0.73 -25.51
C LEU A 170 45.35 -1.92 -25.69
N GLY A 171 44.86 -3.16 -25.50
CA GLY A 171 45.61 -4.40 -25.76
C GLY A 171 45.40 -5.01 -27.15
N SER A 172 44.44 -4.49 -27.92
CA SER A 172 44.23 -4.89 -29.33
C SER A 172 45.40 -4.40 -30.17
N PRO A 173 46.20 -5.28 -30.81
CA PRO A 173 47.28 -4.85 -31.67
C PRO A 173 46.69 -4.07 -32.85
N ARG A 174 46.90 -2.75 -32.86
CA ARG A 174 46.66 -1.88 -34.02
C ARG A 174 47.68 -2.18 -35.12
N THR A 175 47.66 -3.40 -35.65
CA THR A 175 48.30 -3.68 -36.94
C THR A 175 47.27 -3.41 -38.03
N ARG A 176 47.72 -2.90 -39.18
CA ARG A 176 46.92 -2.62 -40.39
C ARG A 176 46.13 -3.83 -40.94
N PHE A 177 46.24 -4.99 -40.30
CA PHE A 177 45.71 -6.29 -40.72
C PHE A 177 44.52 -6.78 -39.87
N HIS A 178 44.12 -6.07 -38.81
CA HIS A 178 43.00 -6.47 -37.94
C HIS A 178 41.65 -5.81 -38.26
N ASP A 179 41.60 -4.85 -39.19
CA ASP A 179 40.33 -4.36 -39.72
C ASP A 179 39.73 -5.43 -40.63
N SER A 180 38.97 -6.35 -40.04
CA SER A 180 38.21 -7.38 -40.75
C SER A 180 37.25 -6.77 -41.77
N THR A 181 36.82 -5.52 -41.57
CA THR A 181 36.04 -4.75 -42.55
C THR A 181 36.81 -4.55 -43.84
N ARG A 182 38.07 -4.11 -43.77
CA ARG A 182 38.91 -3.87 -44.96
C ARG A 182 39.33 -5.17 -45.63
N TRP A 183 39.63 -6.20 -44.85
CA TRP A 183 39.90 -7.55 -45.37
C TRP A 183 38.66 -8.16 -46.03
N ASN A 184 37.48 -8.01 -45.42
CA ASN A 184 36.22 -8.50 -45.99
C ASN A 184 35.83 -7.72 -47.24
N GLU A 185 36.02 -6.40 -47.26
CA GLU A 185 35.81 -5.56 -48.45
C GLU A 185 36.75 -5.98 -49.58
N GLN A 186 38.03 -6.22 -49.29
CA GLN A 186 39.00 -6.66 -50.28
C GLN A 186 38.69 -8.07 -50.79
N LYS A 187 38.34 -9.00 -49.91
CA LYS A 187 37.93 -10.37 -50.28
C LYS A 187 36.65 -10.37 -51.11
N TYR A 188 35.70 -9.49 -50.81
CA TYR A 188 34.46 -9.35 -51.57
C TYR A 188 34.73 -8.78 -52.97
N LEU A 189 35.63 -7.79 -53.10
CA LEU A 189 36.08 -7.25 -54.38
C LEU A 189 36.83 -8.29 -55.22
N GLU A 190 37.73 -9.06 -54.62
CA GLU A 190 38.49 -10.12 -55.29
C GLU A 190 37.54 -11.23 -55.81
N GLN A 191 36.56 -11.64 -55.00
CA GLN A 191 35.53 -12.61 -55.44
C GLN A 191 34.63 -12.06 -56.54
N ALA A 192 34.24 -10.78 -56.47
CA ALA A 192 33.43 -10.15 -57.52
C ALA A 192 34.18 -10.02 -58.84
N ILE A 193 35.49 -9.74 -58.81
CA ILE A 193 36.35 -9.69 -60.00
C ILE A 193 36.55 -11.09 -60.59
N ALA A 194 36.83 -12.10 -59.76
CA ALA A 194 36.97 -13.48 -60.22
C ALA A 194 35.68 -14.01 -60.88
N ALA A 195 34.51 -13.71 -60.29
CA ALA A 195 33.22 -14.09 -60.87
C ALA A 195 32.86 -13.32 -62.16
N ALA A 196 33.48 -12.16 -62.41
CA ALA A 196 33.30 -11.39 -63.63
C ALA A 196 34.20 -11.89 -64.78
N ASP A 197 35.43 -12.34 -64.47
CA ASP A 197 36.37 -12.90 -65.46
C ASP A 197 35.82 -14.18 -66.11
N ASP A 198 35.11 -15.03 -65.35
CA ASP A 198 34.49 -16.26 -65.89
C ASP A 198 33.34 -16.00 -66.88
N ASN A 199 32.79 -14.77 -66.92
CA ASN A 199 31.63 -14.42 -67.76
C ASN A 199 31.99 -13.64 -69.05
N PHE A 200 33.28 -13.36 -69.30
CA PHE A 200 33.72 -12.70 -70.54
C PHE A 200 34.90 -13.44 -71.19
N PRO A 201 34.66 -14.34 -72.17
CA PRO A 201 35.74 -14.91 -72.93
C PRO A 201 36.26 -13.86 -73.92
N GLY A 202 37.32 -13.13 -73.56
CA GLY A 202 38.11 -12.37 -74.53
C GLY A 202 38.55 -10.95 -74.19
N ARG A 203 38.58 -10.52 -72.93
CA ARG A 203 39.27 -9.27 -72.55
C ARG A 203 40.15 -9.47 -71.32
N SER A 204 41.46 -9.51 -71.54
CA SER A 204 42.45 -9.37 -70.48
C SER A 204 42.38 -7.95 -69.90
N PHE A 205 41.70 -7.79 -68.76
CA PHE A 205 41.63 -6.50 -68.07
C PHE A 205 42.92 -6.12 -67.33
N PHE A 206 43.93 -6.99 -67.31
CA PHE A 206 45.26 -6.70 -66.74
C PHE A 206 46.35 -6.68 -67.82
N ASN A 207 46.48 -5.53 -68.49
CA ASN A 207 47.70 -5.21 -69.23
C ASN A 207 48.79 -4.80 -68.21
N ASN A 208 49.59 -5.77 -67.77
CA ASN A 208 51.00 -5.66 -67.31
C ASN A 208 51.45 -4.44 -66.46
N SER A 209 50.64 -3.87 -65.57
CA SER A 209 51.10 -2.73 -64.76
C SER A 209 50.63 -2.64 -63.30
N ILE A 210 49.80 -3.55 -62.81
CA ILE A 210 49.46 -3.58 -61.38
C ILE A 210 50.41 -4.55 -60.68
N LYS A 211 51.48 -3.99 -60.10
CA LYS A 211 52.33 -4.69 -59.13
C LYS A 211 51.43 -5.23 -58.02
N GLN A 212 51.23 -6.55 -58.02
CA GLN A 212 50.71 -7.31 -56.89
C GLN A 212 51.62 -7.02 -55.68
N ARG A 213 51.18 -6.15 -54.77
CA ARG A 213 51.96 -5.71 -53.58
C ARG A 213 51.64 -6.51 -52.32
N VAL A 214 51.23 -7.76 -52.46
CA VAL A 214 51.07 -8.66 -51.31
C VAL A 214 51.52 -10.05 -51.74
N PRO A 215 52.53 -10.66 -51.09
CA PRO A 215 52.82 -12.07 -51.32
C PRO A 215 51.61 -12.88 -50.85
N MET A 216 50.98 -13.63 -51.76
CA MET A 216 50.07 -14.69 -51.34
C MET A 216 50.91 -15.75 -50.63
N ALA A 217 50.50 -16.15 -49.43
CA ALA A 217 51.00 -17.38 -48.85
C ALA A 217 50.60 -18.51 -49.80
N ILE A 218 51.61 -19.24 -50.30
CA ILE A 218 51.40 -20.48 -51.03
C ILE A 218 50.72 -21.41 -50.04
N VAL A 219 49.44 -21.66 -50.26
CA VAL A 219 48.75 -22.80 -49.65
C VAL A 219 49.32 -24.01 -50.38
N GLU A 220 50.42 -24.54 -49.87
CA GLU A 220 50.86 -25.87 -50.29
C GLU A 220 49.79 -26.86 -49.86
N ASP A 221 49.33 -27.61 -50.85
CA ASP A 221 48.28 -28.59 -50.78
C ASP A 221 48.52 -29.62 -49.67
N LEU A 222 47.41 -30.02 -49.08
CA LEU A 222 47.26 -31.26 -48.33
C LEU A 222 47.88 -32.44 -49.11
N ALA A 223 48.95 -33.00 -48.55
CA ALA A 223 49.37 -34.39 -48.73
C ALA A 223 49.91 -34.92 -47.39
#